data_AF-A0A931R5M5-F1
#
_entry.id   AF-A0A931R5M5-F1
#
_cell.length_a   1.000
_cell.length_b   1.000
_cell.length_c   1.000
_cell.angle_alpha   90.00
_cell.angle_beta   90.00
_cell.angle_gamma   90.00
#
_symmetry.space_group_name_H-M   'P 1'
#
loop_
_entity.id
_entity.type
_entity.pdbx_description
1 polymer ?
#
loop_
_entity_poly.entity_id
_entity_poly.type
_entity_poly.pdbx_seq_one_letter_code
_entity_poly.pdbx_strand_id
1 'polypeptide(L)'
;MFVCLSPGGQSLTTGETATEKLLVGTVKGIFSFVKQGGRWNRQGTMLPDQHISAIIFEPSSQTLFAGSYNGAIFASSDNGKNWQQRNQGIVDKEIYSLASQLKHHLPPERSRHHPRRRRSRRFSPHYRRR
;
A
#
# COMPACT_ATOMS: atom_id res chain seq x y z
N MET A 1 -7.40 -1.24 -15.33
CA MET A 1 -7.22 -0.20 -14.29
C MET A 1 -5.73 0.12 -14.25
N PHE A 2 -5.35 1.36 -14.48
CA PHE A 2 -3.94 1.79 -14.46
C PHE A 2 -3.72 2.66 -13.22
N VAL A 3 -2.63 2.43 -12.51
CA VAL A 3 -2.17 3.30 -11.42
C VAL A 3 -0.91 3.98 -11.92
N CYS A 4 -0.97 5.30 -12.10
CA CYS A 4 0.18 6.10 -12.51
C CYS A 4 0.85 6.67 -11.25
N LEU A 5 2.13 6.37 -11.04
CA LEU A 5 2.93 6.88 -9.93
C LEU A 5 4.01 7.82 -10.49
N SER A 6 3.60 8.99 -10.95
CA SER A 6 4.51 10.10 -11.25
C SER A 6 4.35 11.13 -10.13
N PRO A 7 5.28 11.23 -9.17
CA PRO A 7 5.21 12.23 -8.11
C PRO A 7 5.71 13.57 -8.68
N GLY A 8 5.02 14.12 -9.67
CA GLY A 8 5.21 15.52 -10.06
C GLY A 8 4.64 16.49 -9.03
N GLY A 9 3.96 15.99 -8.00
CA GLY A 9 3.33 16.76 -6.92
C GLY A 9 3.68 16.24 -5.53
N GLN A 10 3.09 16.85 -4.50
CA GLN A 10 3.29 16.48 -3.10
C GLN A 10 2.82 15.03 -2.86
N SER A 11 3.74 14.16 -2.45
CA SER A 11 3.40 12.79 -2.02
C SER A 11 3.06 12.82 -0.53
N LEU A 12 1.78 12.72 -0.20
CA LEU A 12 1.30 12.57 1.18
C LEU A 12 0.93 11.10 1.41
N THR A 13 1.59 10.46 2.37
CA THR A 13 1.21 9.12 2.83
C THR A 13 0.63 9.23 4.23
N THR A 14 -0.62 8.81 4.41
CA THR A 14 -1.27 8.70 5.71
C THR A 14 -1.24 7.25 6.18
N GLY A 15 -0.95 7.04 7.46
CA GLY A 15 -1.04 5.73 8.11
C GLY A 15 -2.13 5.74 9.17
N GLU A 16 -2.70 4.58 9.47
CA GLU A 16 -3.77 4.43 10.49
C GLU A 16 -3.25 4.62 11.92
N THR A 17 -1.93 4.50 12.13
CA THR A 17 -1.28 4.68 13.44
C THR A 17 -0.06 5.60 13.32
N ALA A 18 0.28 6.26 14.43
CA ALA A 18 1.51 7.04 14.51
C ALA A 18 2.70 6.09 14.34
N THR A 19 3.43 6.20 13.23
CA THR A 19 4.68 5.45 13.05
C THR A 19 5.80 6.10 13.84
N GLU A 20 6.48 5.31 14.66
CA GLU A 20 7.71 5.72 15.32
C GLU A 20 8.94 5.44 14.45
N LYS A 21 8.77 4.76 13.31
CA LYS A 21 9.86 4.37 12.40
C LYS A 21 9.71 5.03 11.04
N LEU A 22 10.81 5.58 10.54
CA LEU A 22 10.93 6.19 9.22
C LEU A 22 12.07 5.53 8.45
N LEU A 23 11.83 5.21 7.18
CA LEU A 23 12.85 4.73 6.25
C LEU A 23 13.08 5.78 5.17
N VAL A 24 14.35 6.04 4.86
CA VAL A 24 14.76 7.02 3.84
C VAL A 24 15.68 6.33 2.86
N GLY A 25 15.25 6.23 1.60
CA GLY A 25 16.08 5.78 0.49
C GLY A 25 17.01 6.89 0.03
N THR A 26 18.28 6.56 -0.20
CA THR A 26 19.30 7.49 -0.68
C THR A 26 20.18 6.82 -1.72
N VAL A 27 21.12 7.57 -2.30
CA VAL A 27 22.20 7.02 -3.15
C VAL A 27 23.15 6.08 -2.39
N LYS A 28 23.16 6.11 -1.05
CA LYS A 28 24.02 5.29 -0.18
C LYS A 28 23.27 4.18 0.57
N GLY A 29 22.01 3.93 0.22
CA GLY A 29 21.19 2.91 0.84
C GLY A 29 19.97 3.43 1.60
N ILE A 30 19.36 2.51 2.37
CA ILE A 30 18.21 2.81 3.24
C ILE A 30 18.71 3.20 4.62
N PHE A 31 18.42 4.42 5.05
CA PHE A 31 18.59 4.85 6.44
C PHE A 31 17.30 4.67 7.22
N SER A 32 17.41 4.19 8.47
CA SER A 32 16.29 4.09 9.38
C SER A 32 16.39 5.11 10.50
N PHE A 33 15.25 5.66 10.88
CA PHE A 33 15.10 6.62 11.97
C PHE A 33 14.00 6.16 12.91
N VAL A 34 14.17 6.48 14.19
CA VAL A 34 13.13 6.28 15.21
C VAL A 34 12.81 7.61 15.89
N LYS A 35 11.52 7.86 16.12
CA LYS A 35 11.05 9.05 16.82
C LYS A 35 11.18 8.85 18.32
N GLN A 36 12.00 9.66 18.99
CA GLN A 36 12.17 9.66 20.46
C GLN A 36 12.10 11.11 20.96
N GLY A 37 11.24 11.36 21.95
CA GLY A 37 11.05 12.73 22.50
C GLY A 37 10.63 13.77 21.46
N GLY A 38 9.83 13.35 20.46
CA GLY A 38 9.38 14.22 19.36
C GLY A 38 10.42 14.45 18.25
N ARG A 39 11.63 13.92 18.36
CA ARG A 39 12.72 14.10 17.37
C ARG A 39 13.06 12.79 16.67
N TRP A 40 13.49 12.86 15.42
CA TRP A 40 13.96 11.70 14.66
C TRP A 40 15.45 11.43 14.94
N ASN A 41 15.77 10.20 15.33
CA ASN A 41 17.14 9.76 15.58
C ASN A 41 17.51 8.64 14.62
N ARG A 42 18.62 8.81 13.88
CA ARG A 42 19.13 7.81 12.94
C ARG A 42 19.56 6.56 13.71
N GLN A 43 19.05 5.41 13.32
CA GLN A 43 19.40 4.11 13.92
C GLN A 43 20.53 3.42 13.15
N GLY A 44 20.62 3.62 11.84
CA GLY A 44 21.66 3.02 11.01
C GLY A 44 21.29 2.92 9.54
N THR A 45 22.02 2.06 8.83
CA THR A 45 21.80 1.74 7.41
C THR A 45 21.31 0.29 7.31
N MET A 46 20.14 0.07 6.72
CA MET A 46 19.53 -1.26 6.58
C MET A 46 19.97 -2.00 5.31
N LEU A 47 20.23 -1.26 4.24
CA LEU A 47 20.65 -1.79 2.95
C LEU A 47 21.71 -0.86 2.36
N PRO A 48 23.00 -1.02 2.74
CA PRO A 48 24.08 -0.12 2.32
C PRO A 48 24.45 -0.28 0.85
N ASP A 49 25.05 0.77 0.28
CA ASP A 49 25.67 0.77 -1.06
C ASP A 49 24.71 0.46 -2.22
N GLN A 50 23.41 0.70 -1.99
CA GLN A 50 22.37 0.62 -3.01
C GLN A 50 21.79 2.01 -3.28
N HIS A 51 21.62 2.38 -4.54
CA HIS A 51 20.97 3.64 -4.91
C HIS A 51 19.45 3.44 -4.88
N ILE A 52 18.82 3.76 -3.76
CA ILE A 52 17.41 3.44 -3.52
C ILE A 52 16.51 4.50 -4.15
N SER A 53 15.63 4.06 -5.04
CA SER A 53 14.64 4.90 -5.74
C SER A 53 13.23 4.73 -5.17
N ALA A 54 12.91 3.56 -4.63
CA ALA A 54 11.58 3.26 -4.11
C ALA A 54 11.66 2.32 -2.89
N ILE A 55 10.79 2.55 -1.90
CA ILE A 55 10.60 1.66 -0.76
C ILE A 55 9.10 1.51 -0.53
N ILE A 56 8.61 0.28 -0.43
CA ILE A 56 7.22 -0.02 -0.08
C ILE A 56 7.14 -1.10 1.00
N PHE A 57 6.03 -1.12 1.75
CA PHE A 57 5.66 -2.21 2.63
C PHE A 57 4.43 -2.90 2.05
N GLU A 58 4.52 -4.20 1.79
CA GLU A 58 3.39 -5.01 1.34
C GLU A 58 2.70 -5.62 2.57
N PRO A 59 1.47 -5.18 2.94
CA PRO A 59 0.88 -5.53 4.22
C PRO A 59 0.48 -7.00 4.37
N SER A 60 0.16 -7.69 3.27
CA SER A 60 -0.36 -9.06 3.30
C SER A 60 0.72 -10.07 3.69
N SER A 61 1.93 -9.91 3.15
CA SER A 61 3.12 -10.70 3.45
C SER A 61 4.01 -10.07 4.52
N GLN A 62 3.70 -8.84 4.94
CA GLN A 62 4.53 -8.04 5.86
C GLN A 62 5.97 -7.90 5.38
N THR A 63 6.16 -7.76 4.06
CA THR A 63 7.48 -7.68 3.43
C THR A 63 7.79 -6.25 3.02
N LEU A 64 8.99 -5.77 3.36
CA LEU A 64 9.54 -4.55 2.79
C LEU A 64 10.16 -4.86 1.43
N PHE A 65 9.85 -4.04 0.43
CA PHE A 65 10.52 -4.07 -0.85
C PHE A 65 11.26 -2.77 -1.10
N ALA A 66 12.44 -2.86 -1.69
CA ALA A 66 13.23 -1.72 -2.11
C ALA A 66 13.63 -1.88 -3.57
N GLY A 67 13.31 -0.86 -4.37
CA GLY A 67 13.78 -0.73 -5.73
C GLY A 67 15.07 0.09 -5.73
N SER A 68 16.06 -0.39 -6.47
CA SER A 68 17.29 0.34 -6.70
C SER A 68 17.46 0.71 -8.16
N TYR A 69 17.97 1.93 -8.37
CA TYR A 69 18.38 2.41 -9.67
C TYR A 69 19.51 1.56 -10.28
N ASN A 70 20.34 0.90 -9.45
CA ASN A 70 21.49 0.13 -9.90
C ASN A 70 21.17 -1.27 -10.44
N GLY A 71 19.89 -1.60 -10.62
CA GLY A 71 19.55 -2.87 -11.25
C GLY A 71 18.96 -3.92 -10.32
N ALA A 72 18.33 -3.58 -9.20
CA ALA A 72 17.83 -4.61 -8.29
C ALA A 72 16.56 -4.23 -7.50
N ILE A 73 15.72 -5.25 -7.29
CA ILE A 73 14.71 -5.30 -6.25
C ILE A 73 15.28 -6.10 -5.08
N PHE A 74 15.17 -5.54 -3.89
CA PHE A 74 15.47 -6.21 -2.63
C PHE A 74 14.19 -6.41 -1.83
N ALA A 75 14.11 -7.53 -1.11
CA ALA A 75 13.00 -7.85 -0.23
C ALA A 75 13.49 -8.23 1.17
N SER A 76 12.78 -7.78 2.20
CA SER A 76 13.05 -8.12 3.60
C SER A 76 11.76 -8.51 4.29
N SER A 77 11.73 -9.73 4.82
CA SER A 77 10.60 -10.29 5.60
C SER A 77 10.80 -10.16 7.11
N ASP A 78 11.84 -9.45 7.55
CA ASP A 78 12.25 -9.36 8.96
C ASP A 78 12.45 -7.90 9.41
N ASN A 79 11.62 -7.00 8.87
CA ASN A 79 11.59 -5.56 9.18
C ASN A 79 12.90 -4.81 8.82
N GLY A 80 13.58 -5.27 7.78
CA GLY A 80 14.78 -4.63 7.22
C GLY A 80 16.09 -5.07 7.85
N LYS A 81 16.10 -6.18 8.61
CA LYS A 81 17.32 -6.73 9.21
C LYS A 81 18.15 -7.48 8.18
N ASN A 82 17.50 -8.26 7.31
CA ASN A 82 18.13 -8.95 6.20
C ASN A 82 17.38 -8.65 4.90
N TRP A 83 18.12 -8.56 3.80
CA TRP A 83 17.60 -8.26 2.47
C TRP A 83 18.05 -9.32 1.47
N GLN A 84 17.13 -9.73 0.61
CA GLN A 84 17.37 -10.69 -0.46
C GLN A 84 17.05 -10.05 -1.81
N GLN A 85 17.90 -10.27 -2.80
CA GLN A 85 17.64 -9.81 -4.16
C GLN A 85 16.53 -10.64 -4.81
N ARG A 86 15.57 -9.99 -5.48
CA ARG A 86 14.37 -10.59 -6.09
C ARG A 86 14.18 -10.09 -7.53
N ASN A 87 15.13 -10.43 -8.40
CA ASN A 87 15.19 -9.92 -9.78
C ASN A 87 14.71 -10.93 -10.84
N GLN A 88 14.15 -12.07 -10.43
CA GLN A 88 13.76 -13.12 -11.38
C GLN A 88 12.68 -12.60 -12.34
N GLY A 89 12.94 -12.70 -13.64
CA GLY A 89 12.04 -12.22 -14.68
C GLY A 89 12.15 -10.73 -15.02
N ILE A 90 13.04 -9.98 -14.34
CA ILE A 90 13.30 -8.56 -14.64
C ILE A 90 14.61 -8.45 -15.41
N VAL A 91 14.53 -8.09 -16.69
CA VAL A 91 15.68 -7.98 -17.60
C VAL A 91 16.33 -6.61 -17.45
N ASP A 92 15.55 -5.54 -17.57
CA ASP A 92 15.97 -4.15 -17.36
C ASP A 92 15.64 -3.73 -15.93
N LYS A 93 16.67 -3.56 -15.11
CA LYS A 93 16.50 -3.59 -13.65
C LYS A 93 16.62 -2.22 -12.98
N GLU A 94 16.70 -1.15 -13.75
CA GLU A 94 16.61 0.21 -13.20
C GLU A 94 15.21 0.42 -12.64
N ILE A 95 15.07 0.23 -11.34
CA ILE A 95 13.76 0.37 -10.69
C ILE A 95 13.56 1.84 -10.39
N TYR A 96 12.45 2.41 -10.85
CA TYR A 96 12.11 3.81 -10.60
C TYR A 96 10.97 3.96 -9.58
N SER A 97 10.08 2.98 -9.52
CA SER A 97 8.89 3.02 -8.67
C SER A 97 8.44 1.61 -8.33
N LEU A 98 7.75 1.46 -7.20
CA LEU A 98 7.13 0.23 -6.73
C LEU A 98 5.72 0.51 -6.24
N ALA A 99 4.83 -0.46 -6.42
CA ALA A 99 3.47 -0.42 -5.92
C ALA A 99 3.05 -1.80 -5.42
N SER A 100 2.30 -1.84 -4.34
CA SER A 100 1.62 -3.05 -3.87
C SER A 100 0.13 -2.79 -3.71
N GLN A 101 -0.68 -3.82 -3.95
CA GLN A 101 -2.11 -3.76 -3.71
C GLN A 101 -2.47 -4.68 -2.55
N LEU A 102 -3.34 -4.19 -1.67
CA LEU A 102 -3.95 -5.04 -0.66
C LEU A 102 -4.91 -6.00 -1.34
N LYS A 103 -4.79 -7.29 -1.06
CA LYS A 103 -5.74 -8.28 -1.55
C LYS A 103 -6.99 -8.24 -0.67
N HIS A 104 -8.02 -7.48 -1.07
CA HIS A 104 -9.31 -7.56 -0.41
C HIS A 104 -9.97 -8.91 -0.70
N HIS A 105 -10.21 -9.71 0.34
CA HIS A 105 -11.14 -10.82 0.25
C HIS A 105 -12.56 -10.24 0.18
N LEU A 106 -13.18 -10.27 -1.00
CA LEU A 106 -14.62 -10.03 -1.09
C LEU A 106 -15.33 -11.12 -0.25
N PRO A 107 -16.21 -10.77 0.69
CA PRO A 107 -17.04 -11.76 1.34
C PRO A 107 -17.89 -12.45 0.26
N PRO A 108 -18.14 -13.78 0.36
CA PRO A 108 -19.00 -14.46 -0.59
C PRO A 108 -20.35 -13.73 -0.65
N GLU A 109 -20.82 -13.41 -1.86
CA GLU A 109 -22.10 -12.74 -2.05
C GLU A 109 -23.17 -13.48 -1.25
N ARG A 110 -23.71 -12.85 -0.20
CA ARG A 110 -24.96 -13.32 0.38
C ARG A 110 -25.99 -13.19 -0.73
N SER A 111 -26.41 -14.33 -1.25
CA SER A 111 -27.53 -14.48 -2.17
C SER A 111 -28.66 -13.59 -1.67
N ARG A 112 -28.87 -12.46 -2.37
CA ARG A 112 -29.97 -11.56 -2.09
C ARG A 112 -31.25 -12.31 -2.45
N HIS A 113 -31.81 -13.04 -1.47
CA HIS A 113 -33.21 -13.40 -1.53
C HIS A 113 -34.01 -12.10 -1.50
N HIS A 114 -34.43 -11.66 -2.68
CA HIS A 114 -35.39 -10.58 -2.82
C HIS A 114 -36.62 -10.92 -1.98
N PRO A 115 -37.02 -10.08 -1.00
CA PRO A 115 -38.34 -10.22 -0.41
C PRO A 115 -39.36 -9.89 -1.50
N ARG A 116 -40.19 -10.86 -1.87
CA ARG A 116 -41.33 -10.65 -2.77
C ARG A 116 -42.16 -9.49 -2.23
N ARG A 117 -42.18 -8.37 -2.95
CA ARG A 117 -43.06 -7.22 -2.66
C ARG A 117 -44.51 -7.73 -2.61
N ARG A 118 -45.10 -7.79 -1.42
CA ARG A 118 -46.55 -7.87 -1.27
C ARG A 118 -47.14 -6.60 -1.88
N ARG A 119 -47.87 -6.74 -2.99
CA ARG A 119 -48.67 -5.66 -3.58
C ARG A 119 -49.75 -5.27 -2.55
N SER A 120 -49.57 -4.14 -1.87
CA SER A 120 -50.66 -3.49 -1.16
C SER A 120 -51.62 -2.89 -2.20
N ARG A 121 -52.82 -3.47 -2.29
CA ARG A 121 -53.93 -2.87 -3.03
C ARG A 121 -54.29 -1.55 -2.32
N ARG A 122 -53.97 -0.41 -2.94
CA ARG A 122 -54.55 0.88 -2.56
C ARG A 122 -56.00 0.91 -3.05
N PHE A 123 -56.94 0.94 -2.12
CA PHE A 123 -58.32 1.32 -2.36
C PHE A 123 -58.38 2.85 -2.59
N SER A 124 -58.98 3.29 -3.69
CA SER A 124 -59.35 4.68 -3.94
C SER A 124 -60.74 4.95 -3.38
N PRO A 125 -61.00 6.04 -2.63
CA PRO A 125 -62.36 6.45 -2.34
C PRO A 125 -62.89 7.31 -3.50
N HIS A 126 -63.98 6.84 -4.12
CA HIS A 126 -64.78 7.67 -5.01
C HIS A 126 -65.56 8.71 -4.19
N TYR A 127 -65.32 9.98 -4.51
CA TYR A 127 -66.10 11.12 -4.06
C TYR A 127 -67.44 11.12 -4.80
N ARG A 128 -68.59 11.11 -4.10
CA ARG A 128 -69.88 11.46 -4.70
C ARG A 128 -70.65 12.40 -3.78
N ARG A 129 -70.88 13.60 -4.32
CA ARG A 129 -71.73 14.67 -3.76
C ARG A 129 -73.19 14.22 -3.73
N ARG A 130 -73.90 14.51 -2.64
CA ARG A 130 -74.99 15.49 -2.56
C ARG A 130 -75.44 15.64 -1.12
#